data_AF-A0A4Y8AUQ4-F1
#
_entry.id   AF-A0A4Y8AUQ4-F1
#
_cell.length_a   1.000
_cell.length_b   1.000
_cell.length_c   1.000
_cell.angle_alpha   90.00
_cell.angle_beta   90.00
_cell.angle_gamma   90.00
#
_symmetry.space_group_name_H-M   'P 1'
#
loop_
_entity.id
_entity.type
_entity.pdbx_description
1 polymer ?
#
loop_
_entity_poly.entity_id
_entity_poly.type
_entity_poly.pdbx_seq_one_letter_code
_entity_poly.pdbx_strand_id
1 'polypeptide(L)'
;MNIQDIMHKVPRRNPINRNKLNIYKIFSDIDSYIMWGEIDRAIEFKGFDEYMLLVLKGELYEYLEHVFVDELGEEFKDRESVKSVVFEVLFTDNRFIGQKGAEKKRLFKKKFTEVYNLFSILKRKNKTVLPILLQRIESYLIIDVIAKRISKEIPEAPIFTIHDSITTTEEYYFKVRKIMDEELTLAVGFKPSLKREEWCKSNIEKYLEELRGKKKSA
;
A
#
# COMPACT_ATOMS: atom_id res chain seq x y z
N MET A 1 -11.44 -10.57 21.34
CA MET A 1 -10.97 -11.58 20.36
C MET A 1 -9.45 -11.64 20.50
N ASN A 2 -8.91 -12.76 20.98
CA ASN A 2 -7.54 -12.83 21.53
C ASN A 2 -6.50 -13.02 20.40
N ILE A 3 -5.28 -12.50 20.56
CA ILE A 3 -4.20 -12.53 19.56
C ILE A 3 -3.88 -13.97 19.10
N GLN A 4 -4.03 -14.93 20.00
CA GLN A 4 -3.84 -16.36 19.73
C GLN A 4 -4.91 -16.96 18.81
N ASP A 5 -6.13 -16.40 18.78
CA ASP A 5 -7.23 -16.90 17.96
C ASP A 5 -7.10 -16.48 16.49
N ILE A 6 -6.47 -15.32 16.23
CA ILE A 6 -6.14 -14.85 14.87
C ILE A 6 -4.96 -15.65 14.31
N MET A 7 -3.95 -15.94 15.14
CA MET A 7 -2.78 -16.74 14.76
C MET A 7 -3.11 -18.23 14.53
N HIS A 8 -4.15 -18.79 15.19
CA HIS A 8 -4.60 -20.17 14.94
C HIS A 8 -5.46 -20.34 13.69
N LYS A 9 -6.01 -19.25 13.12
CA LYS A 9 -6.69 -19.27 11.81
C LYS A 9 -5.74 -19.08 10.63
N VAL A 10 -4.44 -18.86 10.89
CA VAL A 10 -3.40 -18.89 9.85
C VAL A 10 -3.23 -20.35 9.43
N PRO A 11 -3.52 -20.71 8.17
CA PRO A 11 -3.31 -22.08 7.71
C PRO A 11 -1.83 -22.44 7.87
N ARG A 12 -1.56 -23.48 8.69
CA ARG A 12 -0.23 -24.08 8.82
C ARG A 12 0.27 -24.44 7.42
N ARG A 13 1.51 -24.02 7.12
CA ARG A 13 2.20 -24.24 5.85
C ARG A 13 2.01 -25.68 5.36
N ASN A 14 1.22 -25.85 4.30
CA ASN A 14 1.20 -27.07 3.49
C ASN A 14 2.10 -26.87 2.26
N PRO A 15 2.68 -27.95 1.70
CA PRO A 15 3.90 -27.91 0.91
C PRO A 15 3.68 -27.26 -0.47
N ILE A 16 4.58 -26.35 -0.80
CA ILE A 16 5.01 -25.87 -2.12
C ILE A 16 4.08 -26.26 -3.29
N ASN A 17 3.11 -25.39 -3.58
CA ASN A 17 2.41 -25.40 -4.87
C ASN A 17 2.97 -24.27 -5.75
N ARG A 18 3.49 -24.65 -6.93
CA ARG A 18 4.46 -23.90 -7.77
C ARG A 18 3.89 -22.73 -8.60
N ASN A 19 2.77 -22.11 -8.21
CA ASN A 19 2.22 -20.94 -8.90
C ASN A 19 1.86 -19.79 -7.94
N LYS A 20 2.65 -19.60 -6.88
CA LYS A 20 2.65 -18.36 -6.11
C LYS A 20 3.48 -17.30 -6.84
N LEU A 21 3.07 -16.03 -6.75
CA LEU A 21 3.84 -14.86 -7.18
C LEU A 21 5.33 -15.16 -7.00
N ASN A 22 6.05 -15.36 -8.09
CA ASN A 22 7.46 -15.67 -8.00
C ASN A 22 8.13 -14.33 -7.71
N ILE A 23 8.16 -13.96 -6.43
CA ILE A 23 8.79 -12.74 -5.93
C ILE A 23 10.22 -12.65 -6.52
N TYR A 24 10.88 -13.79 -6.75
CA TYR A 24 12.16 -13.90 -7.47
C TYR A 24 12.18 -13.37 -8.91
N LYS A 25 11.07 -13.37 -9.66
CA LYS A 25 10.98 -12.75 -10.99
C LYS A 25 10.88 -11.23 -10.92
N ILE A 26 10.12 -10.72 -9.94
CA ILE A 26 10.09 -9.28 -9.64
C ILE A 26 11.48 -8.85 -9.15
N PHE A 27 12.12 -9.67 -8.30
CA PHE A 27 13.50 -9.46 -7.86
C PHE A 27 14.51 -9.58 -9.00
N SER A 28 14.38 -10.48 -9.98
CA SER A 28 15.34 -10.57 -11.09
C SER A 28 15.34 -9.34 -12.00
N ASP A 29 14.18 -8.70 -12.20
CA ASP A 29 14.09 -7.40 -12.91
C ASP A 29 14.54 -6.22 -12.03
N ILE A 30 14.47 -6.37 -10.70
CA ILE A 30 15.02 -5.43 -9.73
C ILE A 30 16.55 -5.57 -9.64
N ASP A 31 17.10 -6.78 -9.75
CA ASP A 31 18.52 -7.09 -9.64
C ASP A 31 19.34 -6.43 -10.76
N SER A 32 18.76 -6.24 -11.95
CA SER A 32 19.41 -5.53 -13.06
C SER A 32 19.50 -4.02 -12.82
N TYR A 33 18.60 -3.43 -12.03
CA TYR A 33 18.57 -1.99 -11.73
C TYR A 33 19.17 -1.64 -10.37
N ILE A 34 19.19 -2.61 -9.46
CA ILE A 34 19.77 -2.45 -8.14
C ILE A 34 20.74 -3.60 -7.93
N MET A 35 22.04 -3.32 -8.12
CA MET A 35 23.10 -4.17 -7.56
C MET A 35 22.89 -4.25 -6.03
N TRP A 36 22.14 -5.27 -5.61
CA TRP A 36 21.92 -5.68 -4.23
C TRP A 36 23.03 -6.65 -3.88
N GLY A 37 24.09 -6.12 -3.24
CA GLY A 37 24.98 -6.95 -2.46
C GLY A 37 24.17 -7.56 -1.31
N GLU A 38 24.15 -8.89 -1.29
CA GLU A 38 23.73 -9.79 -0.21
C GLU A 38 22.92 -9.11 0.91
N ILE A 39 21.59 -9.15 0.78
CA ILE A 39 20.74 -9.00 1.97
C ILE A 39 20.90 -10.29 2.77
N ASP A 40 21.67 -10.19 3.85
CA ASP A 40 21.87 -11.26 4.81
C ASP A 40 20.53 -11.84 5.24
N ARG A 41 20.43 -13.17 5.11
CA ARG A 41 19.25 -13.98 5.40
C ARG A 41 19.03 -14.06 6.92
N ALA A 42 18.68 -12.97 7.57
CA ALA A 42 18.18 -12.97 8.95
C ALA A 42 17.58 -11.62 9.34
N ILE A 43 16.56 -11.14 8.62
CA ILE A 43 15.65 -10.16 9.24
C ILE A 43 14.70 -11.00 10.11
N GLU A 44 15.01 -11.13 11.40
CA GLU A 44 14.00 -11.59 12.37
C GLU A 44 12.83 -10.60 12.32
N PHE A 45 11.66 -11.04 11.84
CA PHE A 45 10.45 -10.21 11.67
C PHE A 45 9.79 -9.74 12.98
N LYS A 46 10.46 -9.89 14.13
CA LYS A 46 9.98 -9.36 15.41
C LYS A 46 9.90 -7.83 15.28
N GLY A 47 8.71 -7.26 15.46
CA GLY A 47 8.47 -5.82 15.37
C GLY A 47 7.72 -5.35 14.12
N PHE A 48 7.47 -6.22 13.13
CA PHE A 48 6.62 -5.88 11.98
C PHE A 48 5.13 -6.11 12.24
N ASP A 49 4.78 -6.97 13.21
CA ASP A 49 3.40 -7.42 13.42
C ASP A 49 2.44 -6.27 13.75
N GLU A 50 2.84 -5.34 14.60
CA GLU A 50 2.01 -4.18 14.97
C GLU A 50 1.76 -3.27 13.77
N TYR A 51 2.83 -2.94 13.03
CA TYR A 51 2.72 -2.14 11.82
C TYR A 51 1.83 -2.81 10.77
N MET A 52 2.04 -4.11 10.53
CA MET A 52 1.24 -4.90 9.60
C MET A 52 -0.22 -4.93 10.03
N LEU A 53 -0.51 -5.14 11.31
CA LEU A 53 -1.88 -5.16 11.82
C LEU A 53 -2.60 -3.82 11.60
N LEU A 54 -1.92 -2.71 11.89
CA LEU A 54 -2.45 -1.36 11.68
C LEU A 54 -2.74 -1.07 10.20
N VAL A 55 -1.82 -1.47 9.30
CA VAL A 55 -2.00 -1.34 7.85
C VAL A 55 -3.19 -2.16 7.37
N LEU A 56 -3.29 -3.43 7.81
CA LEU A 56 -4.34 -4.35 7.38
C LEU A 56 -5.73 -3.94 7.86
N LYS A 57 -5.83 -3.34 9.04
CA LYS A 57 -7.10 -2.79 9.54
C LYS A 57 -7.45 -1.42 8.93
N GLY A 58 -6.49 -0.78 8.27
CA GLY A 58 -6.65 0.58 7.76
C GLY A 58 -6.65 1.65 8.85
N GLU A 59 -6.03 1.36 10.00
CA GLU A 59 -5.99 2.19 11.22
C GLU A 59 -4.62 2.89 11.40
N LEU A 60 -3.68 2.71 10.46
CA LEU A 60 -2.32 3.26 10.57
C LEU A 60 -2.32 4.80 10.67
N TYR A 61 -3.16 5.48 9.90
CA TYR A 61 -3.18 6.94 9.88
C TYR A 61 -3.71 7.48 11.21
N GLU A 62 -4.80 6.91 11.69
CA GLU A 62 -5.47 7.24 12.94
C GLU A 62 -4.53 6.98 14.13
N TYR A 63 -3.81 5.85 14.14
CA TYR A 63 -2.79 5.56 15.15
C TYR A 63 -1.67 6.60 15.15
N LEU A 64 -1.13 6.93 13.97
CA LEU A 64 -0.02 7.90 13.87
C LEU A 64 -0.46 9.31 14.24
N GLU A 65 -1.69 9.71 13.89
CA GLU A 65 -2.30 10.97 14.32
C GLU A 65 -2.33 11.07 15.84
N HIS A 66 -2.86 10.05 16.54
CA HIS A 66 -2.85 10.01 18.01
C HIS A 66 -1.44 10.12 18.58
N VAL A 67 -0.48 9.40 18.01
CA VAL A 67 0.92 9.44 18.44
C VAL A 67 1.55 10.83 18.25
N PHE A 68 1.23 11.53 17.15
CA PHE A 68 1.72 12.89 16.89
C PHE A 68 1.08 13.92 17.82
N VAL A 69 -0.23 13.81 18.08
CA VAL A 69 -0.94 14.68 19.04
C VAL A 69 -0.37 14.48 20.45
N ASP A 70 -0.24 13.24 20.90
CA ASP A 70 0.14 12.93 22.28
C ASP A 70 1.60 13.31 22.59
N GLU A 71 2.54 13.06 21.67
CA GLU A 71 3.98 13.27 21.94
C GLU A 71 4.53 14.59 21.39
N LEU A 72 3.87 15.24 20.43
CA LEU A 72 4.30 16.52 19.82
C LEU A 72 3.30 17.67 20.03
N GLY A 73 2.07 17.40 20.48
CA GLY A 73 1.03 18.42 20.63
C GLY A 73 0.53 18.99 19.29
N GLU A 74 0.72 18.26 18.18
CA GLU A 74 0.31 18.72 16.85
C GLU A 74 -1.12 18.29 16.53
N GLU A 75 -2.02 19.25 16.38
CA GLU A 75 -3.39 19.01 15.93
C GLU A 75 -3.47 19.00 14.39
N PHE A 76 -4.19 18.00 13.87
CA PHE A 76 -4.45 17.85 12.44
C PHE A 76 -5.87 18.33 12.11
N LYS A 77 -6.00 19.05 10.99
CA LYS A 77 -7.32 19.55 10.56
C LYS A 77 -8.20 18.45 9.99
N ASP A 78 -7.58 17.49 9.31
CA ASP A 78 -8.25 16.45 8.57
C ASP A 78 -7.30 15.28 8.22
N ARG A 79 -7.88 14.15 7.81
CA ARG A 79 -7.15 12.92 7.46
C ARG A 79 -6.19 13.08 6.26
N GLU A 80 -6.44 14.02 5.35
CA GLU A 80 -5.56 14.31 4.20
C GLU A 80 -4.25 14.95 4.66
N SER A 81 -4.31 15.80 5.70
CA SER A 81 -3.12 16.36 6.34
C SER A 81 -2.25 15.29 7.02
N VAL A 82 -2.87 14.35 7.74
CA VAL A 82 -2.19 13.20 8.36
C VAL A 82 -1.50 12.34 7.29
N LYS A 83 -2.21 12.01 6.21
CA LYS A 83 -1.64 11.25 5.08
C LYS A 83 -0.40 11.92 4.49
N SER A 84 -0.46 13.23 4.28
CA SER A 84 0.66 14.00 3.72
C SER A 84 1.91 13.90 4.60
N VAL A 85 1.71 14.00 5.92
CA VAL A 85 2.76 13.82 6.91
C VAL A 85 3.30 12.40 6.94
N VAL A 86 2.44 11.38 6.87
CA VAL A 86 2.88 9.98 6.82
C VAL A 86 3.70 9.72 5.56
N PHE A 87 3.30 10.26 4.41
CA PHE A 87 4.10 10.17 3.19
C PHE A 87 5.44 10.88 3.31
N GLU A 88 5.51 12.04 3.96
CA GLU A 88 6.77 12.71 4.27
C GLU A 88 7.67 11.80 5.11
N VAL A 89 7.15 11.21 6.19
CA VAL A 89 7.90 10.29 7.05
C VAL A 89 8.43 9.08 6.27
N LEU A 90 7.59 8.47 5.44
CA LEU A 90 7.90 7.25 4.69
C LEU A 90 8.84 7.49 3.52
N PHE A 91 8.70 8.59 2.78
CA PHE A 91 9.37 8.78 1.48
C PHE A 91 10.45 9.87 1.46
N THR A 92 10.61 10.66 2.53
CA THR A 92 11.74 11.57 2.63
C THR A 92 13.09 10.83 2.74
N ASP A 93 14.13 11.54 2.30
CA ASP A 93 15.53 11.13 2.34
C ASP A 93 15.97 10.75 3.76
N ASN A 94 16.86 9.77 3.89
CA ASN A 94 17.37 9.35 5.19
C ASN A 94 18.09 10.50 5.93
N ARG A 95 18.76 11.40 5.20
CA ARG A 95 19.43 12.59 5.76
C ARG A 95 18.49 13.58 6.43
N PHE A 96 17.19 13.53 6.10
CA PHE A 96 16.19 14.39 6.71
C PHE A 96 16.09 14.19 8.23
N ILE A 97 16.37 12.99 8.75
CA ILE A 97 16.19 12.66 10.18
C ILE A 97 16.99 13.55 11.15
N GLY A 98 18.11 14.13 10.69
CA GLY A 98 18.95 15.05 11.49
C GLY A 98 18.47 16.49 11.51
N GLN A 99 17.44 16.85 10.75
CA GLN A 99 16.92 18.22 10.67
C GLN A 99 15.96 18.51 11.83
N LYS A 100 15.83 19.80 12.20
CA LYS A 100 14.93 20.22 13.28
C LYS A 100 13.49 19.75 13.04
N GLY A 101 12.97 19.90 11.82
CA GLY A 101 11.61 19.49 11.43
C GLY A 101 11.34 17.98 11.32
N ALA A 102 12.33 17.11 11.57
CA ALA A 102 12.15 15.66 11.41
C ALA A 102 11.63 14.92 12.65
N GLU A 103 10.95 15.64 13.55
CA GLU A 103 10.40 15.10 14.81
C GLU A 103 9.44 13.94 14.56
N LYS A 104 8.52 14.12 13.62
CA LYS A 104 7.57 13.08 13.20
C LYS A 104 8.26 11.83 12.67
N LYS A 105 9.34 12.00 11.92
CA LYS A 105 10.15 10.88 11.38
C LYS A 105 10.93 10.17 12.48
N ARG A 106 11.44 10.90 13.47
CA ARG A 106 12.09 10.33 14.66
C ARG A 106 11.07 9.55 15.51
N LEU A 107 9.85 10.07 15.65
CA LEU A 107 8.80 9.39 16.39
C LEU A 107 8.32 8.12 15.68
N PHE A 108 8.17 8.15 14.35
CA PHE A 108 7.92 6.95 13.57
C PHE A 108 9.02 5.91 13.74
N LYS A 109 10.29 6.33 13.68
CA LYS A 109 11.42 5.42 13.95
C LYS A 109 11.35 4.81 15.36
N LYS A 110 10.96 5.60 16.38
CA LYS A 110 10.80 5.12 17.77
C LYS A 110 9.70 4.07 17.88
N LYS A 111 8.55 4.25 17.21
CA LYS A 111 7.42 3.31 17.27
C LYS A 111 7.61 2.08 16.37
N PHE A 112 8.22 2.24 15.20
CA PHE A 112 8.40 1.19 14.20
C PHE A 112 9.86 1.10 13.74
N THR A 113 10.76 0.68 14.64
CA THR A 113 12.21 0.71 14.41
C THR A 113 12.61 -0.19 13.23
N GLU A 114 12.10 -1.41 13.19
CA GLU A 114 12.45 -2.43 12.22
C GLU A 114 11.92 -2.07 10.82
N VAL A 115 10.69 -1.56 10.75
CA VAL A 115 10.06 -1.05 9.52
C VAL A 115 10.86 0.16 9.00
N TYR A 116 11.21 1.09 9.87
CA TYR A 116 12.04 2.23 9.50
C TYR A 116 13.41 1.79 8.97
N ASN A 117 14.06 0.83 9.63
CA ASN A 117 15.37 0.32 9.21
C ASN A 117 15.28 -0.30 7.81
N LEU A 118 14.27 -1.12 7.53
CA LEU A 118 14.03 -1.67 6.19
C LEU A 118 13.86 -0.56 5.15
N PHE A 119 12.98 0.42 5.42
CA PHE A 119 12.76 1.54 4.49
C PHE A 119 14.02 2.39 4.30
N SER A 120 14.83 2.55 5.35
CA SER A 120 16.09 3.28 5.27
C SER A 120 17.11 2.56 4.39
N ILE A 121 17.17 1.22 4.44
CA ILE A 121 18.03 0.40 3.59
C ILE A 121 17.60 0.54 2.12
N LEU A 122 16.29 0.43 1.85
CA LEU A 122 15.73 0.59 0.50
C LEU A 122 16.03 1.98 -0.09
N LYS A 123 15.97 3.02 0.74
CA LYS A 123 16.22 4.41 0.35
C LYS A 123 17.69 4.83 0.40
N ARG A 124 18.62 3.94 0.79
CA ARG A 124 20.02 4.28 1.10
C ARG A 124 20.72 4.99 -0.06
N LYS A 125 20.54 4.49 -1.29
CA LYS A 125 21.14 5.07 -2.49
C LYS A 125 20.28 6.19 -3.08
N ASN A 126 18.96 6.01 -3.07
CA ASN A 126 18.02 6.97 -3.63
C ASN A 126 16.66 6.86 -2.94
N LYS A 127 16.14 8.00 -2.44
CA LYS A 127 14.83 8.10 -1.76
C LYS A 127 13.66 7.67 -2.64
N THR A 128 13.79 7.75 -3.96
CA THR A 128 12.72 7.40 -4.91
C THR A 128 12.54 5.90 -5.08
N VAL A 129 13.49 5.07 -4.64
CA VAL A 129 13.45 3.61 -4.81
C VAL A 129 12.22 3.00 -4.15
N LEU A 130 11.93 3.38 -2.90
CA LEU A 130 10.77 2.83 -2.18
C LEU A 130 9.43 3.19 -2.85
N PRO A 131 9.12 4.48 -3.15
CA PRO A 131 7.92 4.83 -3.91
C PRO A 131 7.81 4.11 -5.27
N ILE A 132 8.89 4.06 -6.05
CA ILE A 132 8.88 3.42 -7.38
C ILE A 132 8.62 1.92 -7.25
N LEU A 133 9.21 1.26 -6.25
CA LEU A 133 9.00 -0.16 -6.00
C LEU A 133 7.53 -0.45 -5.69
N LEU A 134 6.91 0.32 -4.80
CA LEU A 134 5.49 0.14 -4.43
C LEU A 134 4.58 0.35 -5.64
N GLN A 135 4.79 1.42 -6.41
CA GLN A 135 4.03 1.71 -7.63
C GLN A 135 4.18 0.61 -8.69
N ARG A 136 5.37 0.02 -8.83
CA ARG A 136 5.60 -1.10 -9.76
C ARG A 136 4.87 -2.36 -9.32
N ILE A 137 4.88 -2.67 -8.03
CA ILE A 137 4.13 -3.82 -7.48
C ILE A 137 2.63 -3.63 -7.73
N GLU A 138 2.09 -2.43 -7.46
CA GLU A 138 0.70 -2.09 -7.74
C GLU A 138 0.36 -2.25 -9.22
N SER A 139 1.15 -1.65 -10.11
CA SER A 139 0.94 -1.73 -11.56
C SER A 139 0.99 -3.17 -12.08
N TYR A 140 1.95 -3.97 -11.61
CA TYR A 140 2.07 -5.38 -11.98
C TYR A 140 0.83 -6.18 -11.56
N LEU A 141 0.34 -5.98 -10.33
CA LEU A 141 -0.85 -6.68 -9.85
C LEU A 141 -2.09 -6.31 -10.66
N ILE A 142 -2.29 -5.02 -10.94
CA ILE A 142 -3.48 -4.55 -11.68
C ILE A 142 -3.44 -5.00 -13.15
N ILE A 143 -2.31 -4.82 -13.84
CA ILE A 143 -2.21 -5.01 -15.29
C ILE A 143 -1.86 -6.46 -15.63
N ASP A 144 -0.72 -6.94 -15.14
CA ASP A 144 -0.15 -8.22 -15.57
C ASP A 144 -0.81 -9.44 -14.93
N VAL A 145 -1.48 -9.25 -13.78
CA VAL A 145 -2.18 -10.30 -13.05
C VAL A 145 -3.69 -10.18 -13.23
N ILE A 146 -4.30 -9.12 -12.71
CA ILE A 146 -5.76 -9.00 -12.63
C ILE A 146 -6.38 -8.76 -14.01
N ALA A 147 -5.97 -7.72 -14.74
CA ALA A 147 -6.53 -7.41 -16.06
C ALA A 147 -6.28 -8.55 -17.06
N LYS A 148 -5.12 -9.21 -16.97
CA LYS A 148 -4.80 -10.42 -17.74
C LYS A 148 -5.73 -11.59 -17.40
N ARG A 149 -6.14 -11.76 -16.15
CA ARG A 149 -7.09 -12.80 -15.75
C ARG A 149 -8.51 -12.45 -16.23
N ILE A 150 -8.93 -11.20 -16.06
CA ILE A 150 -10.24 -10.74 -16.54
C ILE A 150 -10.38 -10.95 -18.05
N SER A 151 -9.38 -10.54 -18.84
CA SER A 151 -9.42 -10.71 -20.31
C SER A 151 -9.49 -12.18 -20.77
N LYS A 152 -9.07 -13.13 -19.95
CA LYS A 152 -9.19 -14.57 -20.23
C LYS A 152 -10.54 -15.16 -19.81
N GLU A 153 -11.04 -14.77 -18.64
CA GLU A 153 -12.28 -15.31 -18.08
C GLU A 153 -13.54 -14.60 -18.62
N ILE A 154 -13.42 -13.34 -19.02
CA ILE A 154 -14.51 -12.45 -19.42
C ILE A 154 -14.04 -11.58 -20.61
N PRO A 155 -13.72 -12.18 -21.77
CA PRO A 155 -13.18 -11.45 -22.92
C PRO A 155 -14.13 -10.37 -23.45
N GLU A 156 -15.43 -10.48 -23.20
CA GLU A 156 -16.45 -9.51 -23.57
C GLU A 156 -16.48 -8.26 -22.67
N ALA A 157 -15.88 -8.31 -21.48
CA ALA A 157 -15.91 -7.19 -20.54
C ALA A 157 -14.93 -6.09 -20.97
N PRO A 158 -15.41 -4.85 -21.20
CA PRO A 158 -14.53 -3.72 -21.43
C PRO A 158 -13.87 -3.32 -20.10
N ILE A 159 -12.55 -3.49 -20.01
CA ILE A 159 -11.76 -3.08 -18.84
C ILE A 159 -10.83 -1.93 -19.16
N PHE A 160 -10.80 -0.96 -18.26
CA PHE A 160 -9.86 0.16 -18.29
C PHE A 160 -9.20 0.26 -16.91
N THR A 161 -7.90 0.53 -16.89
CA THR A 161 -7.14 0.65 -15.63
C THR A 161 -6.74 2.10 -15.42
N ILE A 162 -7.00 2.65 -14.23
CA ILE A 162 -6.47 3.95 -13.80
C ILE A 162 -5.76 3.74 -12.47
N HIS A 163 -4.42 3.75 -12.50
CA HIS A 163 -3.57 3.42 -11.35
C HIS A 163 -3.97 2.08 -10.70
N ASP A 164 -4.51 2.15 -9.49
CA ASP A 164 -4.93 1.04 -8.63
C ASP A 164 -6.41 0.63 -8.86
N SER A 165 -7.10 1.26 -9.81
CA SER A 165 -8.51 1.02 -10.10
C SER A 165 -8.73 0.34 -11.45
N ILE A 166 -9.79 -0.47 -11.52
CA ILE A 166 -10.29 -1.09 -12.76
C ILE A 166 -11.73 -0.63 -12.97
N THR A 167 -12.00 -0.04 -14.11
CA THR A 167 -13.33 0.41 -14.54
C THR A 167 -13.88 -0.54 -15.59
N THR A 168 -15.15 -0.90 -15.43
CA THR A 168 -15.91 -1.76 -16.35
C THR A 168 -17.36 -1.29 -16.40
N THR A 169 -18.16 -1.83 -17.32
CA THR A 169 -19.61 -1.65 -17.31
C THR A 169 -20.27 -2.37 -16.12
N GLU A 170 -21.43 -1.88 -15.74
CA GLU A 170 -22.24 -2.35 -14.60
C GLU A 170 -22.46 -3.87 -14.62
N GLU A 171 -22.70 -4.43 -15.80
CA GLU A 171 -22.96 -5.86 -16.01
C GLU A 171 -21.82 -6.75 -15.48
N TYR A 172 -20.56 -6.34 -15.65
CA TYR A 172 -19.40 -7.14 -15.27
C TYR A 172 -18.84 -6.80 -13.89
N TYR A 173 -19.37 -5.77 -13.22
CA TYR A 173 -18.84 -5.26 -11.96
C TYR A 173 -18.61 -6.36 -10.91
N PHE A 174 -19.62 -7.20 -10.65
CA PHE A 174 -19.50 -8.26 -9.63
C PHE A 174 -18.43 -9.30 -9.98
N LYS A 175 -18.31 -9.65 -11.26
CA LYS A 175 -17.31 -10.62 -11.73
C LYS A 175 -15.90 -10.04 -11.63
N VAL A 176 -15.71 -8.80 -12.08
CA VAL A 176 -14.43 -8.07 -11.98
C VAL A 176 -14.02 -7.89 -10.52
N ARG A 177 -14.95 -7.45 -9.65
CA ARG A 177 -14.69 -7.29 -8.22
C ARG A 177 -14.28 -8.61 -7.56
N LYS A 178 -14.91 -9.72 -7.93
CA LYS A 178 -14.55 -11.06 -7.43
C LYS A 178 -13.12 -11.43 -7.83
N ILE A 179 -12.74 -11.23 -9.10
CA ILE A 179 -11.38 -11.51 -9.57
C ILE A 179 -10.36 -10.63 -8.84
N MET A 180 -10.65 -9.33 -8.68
CA MET A 180 -9.80 -8.42 -7.91
C MET A 180 -9.63 -8.88 -6.45
N ASP A 181 -10.73 -9.21 -5.76
CA ASP A 181 -10.71 -9.71 -4.38
C ASP A 181 -9.83 -10.97 -4.27
N GLU A 182 -9.99 -11.92 -5.19
CA GLU A 182 -9.22 -13.18 -5.20
C GLU A 182 -7.72 -12.94 -5.43
N GLU A 183 -7.35 -12.24 -6.50
CA GLU A 183 -5.95 -12.02 -6.86
C GLU A 183 -5.22 -11.17 -5.81
N LEU A 184 -5.85 -10.12 -5.29
CA LEU A 184 -5.25 -9.28 -4.25
C LEU A 184 -5.11 -10.06 -2.94
N THR A 185 -6.11 -10.89 -2.58
CA THR A 185 -6.00 -11.76 -1.40
C THR A 185 -4.89 -12.80 -1.57
N LEU A 186 -4.71 -13.35 -2.76
CA LEU A 186 -3.64 -14.32 -3.06
C LEU A 186 -2.26 -13.66 -3.04
N ALA A 187 -2.14 -12.43 -3.55
CA ALA A 187 -0.88 -11.72 -3.63
C ALA A 187 -0.42 -11.18 -2.27
N VAL A 188 -1.33 -10.57 -1.49
CA VAL A 188 -1.02 -9.89 -0.22
C VAL A 188 -1.23 -10.80 0.98
N GLY A 189 -2.04 -11.86 0.84
CA GLY A 189 -2.42 -12.77 1.92
C GLY A 189 -3.64 -12.33 2.73
N PHE A 190 -4.22 -11.16 2.41
CA PHE A 190 -5.38 -10.58 3.11
C PHE A 190 -6.34 -9.93 2.12
N LYS A 191 -7.63 -9.92 2.47
CA LYS A 191 -8.66 -9.30 1.63
C LYS A 191 -8.56 -7.77 1.71
N PRO A 192 -8.31 -7.06 0.59
CA PRO A 192 -8.26 -5.60 0.58
C PRO A 192 -9.66 -4.98 0.68
N SER A 193 -9.72 -3.70 1.05
CA SER A 193 -10.94 -2.91 0.98
C SER A 193 -11.09 -2.29 -0.41
N LEU A 194 -11.99 -2.83 -1.23
CA LEU A 194 -12.33 -2.28 -2.54
C LEU A 194 -13.55 -1.37 -2.46
N LYS A 195 -13.37 -0.10 -2.82
CA LYS A 195 -14.44 0.89 -2.94
C LYS A 195 -15.03 0.84 -4.35
N ARG A 196 -16.37 0.86 -4.43
CA ARG A 196 -17.09 1.04 -5.69
C ARG A 196 -17.22 2.52 -5.99
N GLU A 197 -16.96 2.91 -7.23
CA GLU A 197 -17.25 4.24 -7.75
C GLU A 197 -18.08 4.09 -9.03
N GLU A 198 -19.18 4.84 -9.12
CA GLU A 198 -20.08 4.82 -10.27
C GLU A 198 -19.90 6.10 -11.08
N TRP A 199 -19.61 5.94 -12.37
CA TRP A 199 -19.42 7.05 -13.29
C TRP A 199 -20.70 7.33 -14.07
N CYS A 200 -21.51 8.25 -13.52
CA CYS A 200 -22.75 8.71 -14.15
C CYS A 200 -22.79 10.25 -14.21
N LYS A 201 -23.62 10.82 -15.09
CA LYS A 201 -23.70 12.27 -15.35
C LYS A 201 -23.92 13.09 -14.07
N SER A 202 -24.80 12.63 -13.18
CA SER A 202 -25.08 13.29 -11.90
C SER A 202 -23.86 13.31 -10.96
N ASN A 203 -23.05 12.25 -10.96
CA ASN A 203 -21.83 12.21 -10.16
C ASN A 203 -20.75 13.13 -10.74
N ILE A 204 -20.64 13.21 -12.08
CA ILE A 204 -19.70 14.11 -12.76
C ILE A 204 -19.97 15.57 -12.39
N GLU A 205 -21.24 16.01 -12.41
CA GLU A 205 -21.62 17.37 -12.03
C GLU A 205 -21.22 17.69 -10.59
N LYS A 206 -21.49 16.78 -9.65
CA LYS A 206 -21.06 16.90 -8.26
C LYS A 206 -19.54 17.01 -8.13
N TYR A 207 -18.77 16.16 -8.82
CA TYR A 207 -17.30 16.22 -8.78
C TYR A 207 -16.77 17.53 -9.37
N LEU A 208 -17.38 18.05 -10.43
CA LEU A 208 -16.99 19.33 -11.04
C LEU A 208 -17.25 20.51 -10.09
N GLU A 209 -18.34 20.49 -9.33
CA GLU A 209 -18.63 21.49 -8.31
C GLU A 209 -17.64 21.43 -7.14
N GLU A 210 -17.33 20.23 -6.63
CA GLU A 210 -16.32 20.02 -5.59
C GLU A 210 -14.94 20.55 -6.03
N LEU A 211 -14.52 20.26 -7.27
CA LEU A 211 -13.26 20.76 -7.83
C LEU A 211 -13.24 22.29 -7.97
N ARG A 212 -14.36 22.90 -8.36
CA ARG A 212 -14.51 24.36 -8.42
C ARG A 212 -14.49 25.00 -7.03
N GLY A 213 -15.03 24.34 -6.03
CA GLY A 213 -14.97 24.74 -4.63
C GLY A 213 -13.54 24.78 -4.11
N LYS A 214 -12.76 23.70 -4.31
CA LYS A 214 -11.36 23.62 -3.87
C LYS A 214 -10.45 24.67 -4.52
N LYS A 215 -10.71 25.07 -5.77
CA LYS A 215 -9.95 26.15 -6.45
C LYS A 215 -10.19 27.55 -5.89
N LYS A 216 -11.30 27.79 -5.17
CA LYS A 216 -11.58 29.09 -4.54
C LYS A 216 -10.99 29.22 -3.13
N SER A 217 -10.48 28.12 -2.57
CA SER A 217 -9.96 28.04 -1.19
C SER A 217 -8.43 27.95 -1.11
N ALA A 218 -7.74 28.02 -2.26
CA ALA A 218 -6.28 27.97 -2.39
C ALA A 218 -5.71 29.35 -2.69
#